data_AF-A0A2R6DMM8-F1
#
_entry.id   AF-A0A2R6DMM8-F1
#
_cell.length_a   1.000
_cell.length_b   1.000
_cell.length_c   1.000
_cell.angle_alpha   90.00
_cell.angle_beta   90.00
_cell.angle_gamma   90.00
#
_symmetry.space_group_name_H-M   'P 1'
#
loop_
_entity.id
_entity.type
_entity.pdbx_description
1 polymer ?
#
loop_
_entity_poly.entity_id
_entity_poly.type
_entity_poly.pdbx_seq_one_letter_code
_entity_poly.pdbx_strand_id
1 'polypeptide(L)'
;MTDSADSGDDDVEVSIDDWETVVSNLERFAGERGEVTETDGGVQCDFGNARFEVRTSGTVTAGMPLHDVEGVNATALRFDHANGAVTALAGNEHDDDGERFEYTFRRP
;
A
#
# COMPACT_ATOMS: atom_id res chain seq x y z
N MET A 1 -22.71 -27.88 -12.12
CA MET A 1 -21.61 -27.15 -12.79
C MET A 1 -21.96 -25.68 -12.70
N THR A 2 -21.67 -25.07 -11.54
CA THR A 2 -21.62 -23.61 -11.41
C THR A 2 -20.14 -23.28 -11.42
N ASP A 3 -19.76 -22.47 -12.37
CA ASP A 3 -18.41 -21.99 -12.59
C ASP A 3 -18.28 -20.64 -11.85
N SER A 4 -17.15 -20.45 -11.18
CA SER A 4 -16.51 -19.17 -10.88
C SER A 4 -17.22 -18.13 -9.99
N ALA A 5 -16.85 -18.14 -8.70
CA ALA A 5 -16.61 -16.93 -7.89
C ALA A 5 -15.76 -17.31 -6.66
N ASP A 6 -14.65 -18.01 -6.89
CA ASP A 6 -13.58 -18.20 -5.91
C ASP A 6 -12.37 -17.44 -6.49
N SER A 7 -12.37 -16.12 -6.36
CA SER A 7 -11.25 -15.24 -6.79
C SER A 7 -11.54 -13.79 -6.37
N GLY A 8 -11.38 -13.46 -5.08
CA GLY A 8 -11.49 -12.07 -4.61
C GLY A 8 -11.45 -11.88 -3.09
N ASP A 9 -10.73 -12.72 -2.34
CA ASP A 9 -10.76 -12.71 -0.86
C ASP A 9 -9.33 -12.68 -0.25
N ASP A 10 -8.40 -11.96 -0.86
CA ASP A 10 -7.13 -11.57 -0.18
C ASP A 10 -6.74 -10.13 -0.59
N ASP A 11 -7.74 -9.29 -0.86
CA ASP A 11 -7.58 -7.85 -0.81
C ASP A 11 -7.97 -7.34 0.58
N VAL A 12 -7.00 -6.75 1.28
CA VAL A 12 -7.16 -6.27 2.66
C VAL A 12 -6.98 -4.75 2.64
N GLU A 13 -8.06 -4.02 2.93
CA GLU A 13 -7.99 -2.58 3.15
C GLU A 13 -7.69 -2.28 4.62
N VAL A 14 -6.67 -1.46 4.85
CA VAL A 14 -6.20 -1.08 6.18
C VAL A 14 -6.06 0.43 6.24
N SER A 15 -6.69 1.05 7.23
CA SER A 15 -6.51 2.48 7.51
C SER A 15 -5.10 2.76 8.02
N ILE A 16 -4.51 3.90 7.62
CA ILE A 16 -3.19 4.32 8.13
C ILE A 16 -3.21 4.53 9.65
N ASP A 17 -4.37 4.87 10.22
CA ASP A 17 -4.58 4.96 11.67
C ASP A 17 -4.30 3.62 12.38
N ASP A 18 -4.54 2.50 11.68
CA ASP A 18 -4.32 1.14 12.17
C ASP A 18 -2.91 0.64 11.78
N TRP A 19 -1.90 1.35 12.28
CA TRP A 19 -0.51 1.18 11.87
C TRP A 19 0.03 -0.25 12.09
N GLU A 20 -0.33 -0.89 13.20
CA GLU A 20 0.10 -2.27 13.49
C GLU A 20 -0.37 -3.24 12.39
N THR A 21 -1.60 -3.05 11.91
CA THR A 21 -2.18 -3.82 10.82
C THR A 21 -1.50 -3.47 9.49
N VAL A 22 -1.17 -2.20 9.24
CA VAL A 22 -0.44 -1.76 8.04
C VAL A 22 0.91 -2.45 7.94
N VAL A 23 1.70 -2.43 9.03
CA VAL A 23 3.02 -3.06 9.06
C VAL A 23 2.90 -4.57 8.85
N SER A 24 1.98 -5.24 9.56
CA SER A 24 1.80 -6.69 9.41
C SER A 24 1.42 -7.11 7.99
N ASN A 25 0.54 -6.35 7.33
CA ASN A 25 0.18 -6.61 5.93
C ASN A 25 1.32 -6.25 4.96
N LEU A 26 2.10 -5.20 5.23
CA LEU A 26 3.30 -4.88 4.44
C LEU A 26 4.36 -5.97 4.54
N GLU A 27 4.61 -6.51 5.74
CA GLU A 27 5.52 -7.64 5.95
C GLU A 27 5.03 -8.88 5.20
N ARG A 28 3.73 -9.17 5.24
CA ARG A 28 3.12 -10.26 4.48
C ARG A 28 3.20 -10.03 2.97
N PHE A 29 3.02 -8.79 2.52
CA PHE A 29 3.10 -8.38 1.12
C PHE A 29 4.53 -8.48 0.57
N ALA A 30 5.50 -8.02 1.36
CA ALA A 30 6.92 -8.12 1.09
C ALA A 30 7.36 -9.58 1.04
N GLY A 31 6.97 -10.37 2.05
CA GLY A 31 7.30 -11.77 2.18
C GLY A 31 8.80 -12.02 1.98
N GLU A 32 9.16 -13.10 1.28
CA GLU A 32 10.56 -13.38 0.91
C GLU A 32 11.06 -12.58 -0.31
N ARG A 33 10.20 -11.77 -0.93
CA ARG A 33 10.52 -11.03 -2.18
C ARG A 33 10.90 -9.57 -1.94
N GLY A 34 10.58 -9.03 -0.78
CA GLY A 34 10.90 -7.66 -0.39
C GLY A 34 11.52 -7.61 0.99
N GLU A 35 12.35 -6.61 1.22
CA GLU A 35 12.95 -6.32 2.52
C GLU A 35 12.16 -5.20 3.20
N VAL A 36 11.55 -5.50 4.35
CA VAL A 36 10.87 -4.50 5.17
C VAL A 36 11.86 -3.95 6.19
N THR A 37 12.00 -2.63 6.20
CA THR A 37 12.85 -1.86 7.11
C THR A 37 11.98 -0.83 7.83
N GLU A 38 11.86 -0.97 9.13
CA GLU A 38 11.24 0.04 9.98
C GLU A 38 12.16 1.26 10.10
N THR A 39 11.62 2.46 9.88
CA THR A 39 12.35 3.74 9.94
C THR A 39 11.78 4.63 11.05
N ASP A 40 12.47 5.72 11.40
CA ASP A 40 12.02 6.66 12.43
C ASP A 40 10.78 7.45 11.95
N GLY A 41 9.61 6.86 12.19
CA GLY A 41 8.31 7.40 11.79
C GLY A 41 7.67 6.76 10.55
N GLY A 42 8.10 5.56 10.15
CA GLY A 42 7.50 4.85 9.02
C GLY A 42 8.04 3.44 8.81
N VAL A 43 7.62 2.83 7.71
CA VAL A 43 8.09 1.54 7.23
C VAL A 43 8.44 1.68 5.75
N GLN A 44 9.59 1.14 5.38
CA GLN A 44 10.09 1.08 4.03
C GLN A 44 10.16 -0.38 3.58
N CYS A 45 9.56 -0.69 2.45
CA CYS A 45 9.66 -1.97 1.77
C CYS A 45 10.48 -1.80 0.49
N ASP A 46 11.59 -2.52 0.36
CA ASP A 46 12.41 -2.54 -0.84
C ASP A 46 12.21 -3.84 -1.62
N PHE A 47 11.94 -3.73 -2.93
CA PHE A 47 11.71 -4.82 -3.87
C PHE A 47 12.77 -4.86 -4.97
N GLY A 48 14.01 -4.46 -4.66
CA GLY A 48 15.18 -4.50 -5.55
C GLY A 48 15.16 -3.48 -6.69
N ASN A 49 14.09 -3.43 -7.48
CA ASN A 49 13.87 -2.45 -8.56
C ASN A 49 12.76 -1.45 -8.25
N ALA A 50 12.11 -1.58 -7.09
CA ALA A 50 11.05 -0.68 -6.66
C ALA A 50 11.09 -0.54 -5.14
N ARG A 51 10.77 0.65 -4.63
CA ARG A 51 10.73 0.94 -3.19
C ARG A 51 9.38 1.52 -2.83
N PHE A 52 8.82 1.05 -1.73
CA PHE A 52 7.56 1.52 -1.18
C PHE A 52 7.76 1.91 0.28
N GLU A 53 7.71 3.18 0.58
CA GLU A 53 7.78 3.72 1.94
C GLU A 53 6.44 4.30 2.32
N VAL A 54 6.01 4.02 3.54
CA VAL A 54 4.83 4.64 4.15
C VAL A 54 5.22 5.19 5.51
N ARG A 55 4.73 6.39 5.81
CA ARG A 55 4.91 7.05 7.11
C ARG A 55 3.63 6.98 7.93
N THR A 56 3.77 7.02 9.24
CA THR A 56 2.64 7.07 10.19
C THR A 56 1.78 8.33 10.02
N SER A 57 2.32 9.36 9.38
CA SER A 57 1.57 10.58 9.00
C SER A 57 0.69 10.40 7.75
N GLY A 58 0.63 9.21 7.15
CA GLY A 58 -0.08 8.93 5.90
C GLY A 58 0.70 9.29 4.65
N THR A 59 1.94 9.77 4.77
CA THR A 59 2.79 10.03 3.62
C THR A 59 3.24 8.70 3.01
N VAL A 60 2.77 8.40 1.80
CA VAL A 60 3.24 7.29 0.99
C VAL A 60 4.22 7.81 -0.04
N THR A 61 5.38 7.16 -0.10
CA THR A 61 6.43 7.40 -1.08
C THR A 61 6.66 6.10 -1.85
N ALA A 62 6.34 6.07 -3.14
CA ALA A 62 6.59 4.91 -3.99
C ALA A 62 7.50 5.30 -5.15
N GLY A 63 8.70 4.72 -5.19
CA GLY A 63 9.73 5.03 -6.17
C GLY A 63 9.90 3.89 -7.17
N MET A 64 9.57 4.16 -8.43
CA MET A 64 10.13 3.48 -9.59
C MET A 64 11.04 4.46 -10.34
N PRO A 65 12.08 4.01 -11.06
CA PRO A 65 13.06 4.89 -11.73
C PRO A 65 12.49 5.89 -12.77
N LEU A 66 11.20 5.85 -13.08
CA LEU A 66 10.50 6.77 -13.99
C LEU A 66 9.23 7.42 -13.39
N HIS A 67 8.80 7.00 -12.20
CA HIS A 67 7.65 7.55 -11.48
C HIS A 67 7.97 7.50 -9.99
N ASP A 68 8.44 8.64 -9.46
CA ASP A 68 8.45 8.88 -8.02
C ASP A 68 7.10 9.46 -7.65
N VAL A 69 6.36 8.72 -6.85
CA VAL A 69 5.21 9.23 -6.12
C VAL A 69 5.73 9.64 -4.76
N GLU A 70 6.06 10.92 -4.60
CA GLU A 70 6.41 11.52 -3.31
C GLU A 70 5.21 12.30 -2.78
N GLY A 71 4.85 12.08 -1.52
CA GLY A 71 3.95 12.99 -0.81
C GLY A 71 2.45 12.71 -0.96
N VAL A 72 2.04 11.49 -1.32
CA VAL A 72 0.62 11.13 -1.31
C VAL A 72 0.19 10.97 0.15
N ASN A 73 -0.80 11.75 0.58
CA ASN A 73 -1.39 11.62 1.91
C ASN A 73 -2.50 10.56 1.88
N ALA A 74 -2.08 9.30 1.93
CA ALA A 74 -2.99 8.17 1.99
C ALA A 74 -3.68 8.13 3.35
N THR A 75 -4.98 7.89 3.33
CA THR A 75 -5.81 7.63 4.51
C THR A 75 -5.96 6.12 4.74
N ALA A 76 -5.88 5.33 3.67
CA ALA A 76 -5.91 3.88 3.71
C ALA A 76 -4.99 3.25 2.65
N LEU A 77 -4.61 2.00 2.89
CA LEU A 77 -3.87 1.14 1.96
C LEU A 77 -4.66 -0.14 1.72
N ARG A 78 -4.90 -0.48 0.46
CA ARG A 78 -5.49 -1.76 0.06
C ARG A 78 -4.39 -2.69 -0.46
N PHE A 79 -4.16 -3.78 0.24
CA PHE A 79 -3.17 -4.81 -0.10
C PHE A 79 -3.84 -5.92 -0.87
N ASP A 80 -3.46 -6.11 -2.13
CA ASP A 80 -3.88 -7.25 -2.95
C ASP A 80 -2.73 -8.26 -2.97
N HIS A 81 -2.79 -9.25 -2.08
CA HIS A 81 -1.75 -10.25 -1.95
C HIS A 81 -1.77 -11.27 -3.11
N ALA A 82 -2.94 -11.48 -3.72
CA ALA A 82 -3.13 -12.42 -4.82
C ALA A 82 -2.36 -11.97 -6.08
N ASN A 83 -2.46 -10.69 -6.43
CA ASN A 83 -1.79 -10.08 -7.57
C ASN A 83 -0.43 -9.46 -7.19
N GLY A 84 -0.16 -9.25 -5.90
CA GLY A 84 1.03 -8.54 -5.46
C GLY A 84 0.95 -7.05 -5.78
N ALA A 85 -0.21 -6.45 -5.59
CA ALA A 85 -0.42 -5.02 -5.70
C ALA A 85 -0.71 -4.39 -4.34
N VAL A 86 -0.30 -3.14 -4.14
CA VAL A 86 -0.77 -2.30 -3.04
C VAL A 86 -1.34 -1.02 -3.63
N THR A 87 -2.54 -0.66 -3.21
CA THR A 87 -3.24 0.54 -3.64
C THR A 87 -3.28 1.53 -2.49
N ALA A 88 -2.64 2.68 -2.65
CA ALA A 88 -2.75 3.79 -1.73
C ALA A 88 -4.01 4.61 -2.06
N LEU A 89 -4.88 4.76 -1.07
CA LEU A 89 -6.11 5.53 -1.14
C LEU A 89 -5.91 6.83 -0.36
N ALA A 90 -6.00 7.96 -1.03
CA ALA A 90 -5.89 9.29 -0.47
C ALA A 90 -7.20 10.06 -0.64
N GLY A 91 -7.55 10.83 0.39
CA GLY A 91 -8.85 11.51 0.54
C GLY A 91 -9.55 11.06 1.81
N ASN A 92 -9.96 12.02 2.65
CA ASN A 92 -10.81 11.77 3.81
C ASN A 92 -12.26 11.69 3.35
N GLU A 93 -13.07 10.80 3.93
CA GLU A 93 -14.54 10.84 3.79
C GLU A 93 -15.16 12.18 4.29
N HIS A 94 -14.36 13.00 4.97
CA HIS A 94 -14.76 14.25 5.61
C HIS A 94 -14.41 15.52 4.82
N ASP A 95 -13.70 15.41 3.68
CA ASP A 95 -13.43 16.54 2.79
C ASP A 95 -14.36 16.46 1.58
N ASP A 96 -15.43 17.26 1.60
CA ASP A 96 -16.48 17.33 0.55
C ASP A 96 -15.91 17.75 -0.84
N ASP A 97 -14.69 18.31 -0.87
CA ASP A 97 -13.95 18.77 -2.05
C ASP A 97 -12.69 17.92 -2.33
N GLY A 98 -12.44 16.87 -1.53
CA GLY A 98 -11.22 16.06 -1.60
C GLY A 98 -11.26 15.09 -2.77
N GLU A 99 -10.51 15.39 -3.84
CA GLU A 99 -10.32 14.47 -4.97
C GLU A 99 -9.76 13.13 -4.45
N ARG A 100 -10.58 12.08 -4.50
CA ARG A 100 -10.15 10.71 -4.14
C ARG A 100 -9.01 10.32 -5.06
N PHE A 101 -7.82 10.20 -4.50
CA PHE A 101 -6.62 9.82 -5.23
C PHE A 101 -6.32 8.36 -4.94
N GLU A 102 -6.35 7.53 -5.98
CA GLU A 102 -6.03 6.11 -5.89
C GLU A 102 -4.75 5.86 -6.68
N TYR A 103 -3.70 5.38 -6.00
CA TYR A 103 -2.46 4.98 -6.64
C TYR A 103 -2.18 3.51 -6.41
N THR A 104 -2.18 2.72 -7.49
CA THR A 104 -1.86 1.30 -7.41
C THR A 104 -0.41 1.06 -7.79
N PHE A 105 0.36 0.58 -6.83
CA PHE A 105 1.70 0.04 -7.00
C PHE A 105 1.61 -1.48 -7.21
N ARG A 106 2.35 -2.00 -8.18
CA ARG A 106 2.48 -3.45 -8.41
C ARG A 106 3.93 -3.84 -8.36
N ARG A 107 4.26 -4.92 -7.64
CA ARG A 107 5.61 -5.48 -7.70
C ARG A 107 5.88 -6.03 -9.12
N PRO A 108 7.06 -5.75 -9.71
CA PRO A 108 7.44 -6.32 -11.01
C PRO A 108 7.68 -7.83 -10.97
#